data_AF-A0AAE6JF07-F1
#
_entry.id   AF-A0AAE6JF07-F1
#
_cell.length_a   1.000
_cell.length_b   1.000
_cell.length_c   1.000
_cell.angle_alpha   90.00
_cell.angle_beta   90.00
_cell.angle_gamma   90.00
#
_symmetry.space_group_name_H-M   'P 1'
#
loop_
_entity.id
_entity.type
_entity.pdbx_description
1 polymer ?
#
loop_
_entity_poly.entity_id
_entity_poly.type
_entity_poly.pdbx_seq_one_letter_code
_entity_poly.pdbx_strand_id
1 'polypeptide(L)'
;MKNHIQYLYHKYTELYILICLISFGFCGISEAQIVTPAGKLISNAMIDTFLQKQIDSLQLPGLSIAFISKGKIVYHRALGVTDIKTKKPIDEQSIFEAASLSKPVFTYWVMKLVDRGILNMDTPLYKYLPYSDIAQDERYKLITARMVLSHQSGFPNWRFFTADSTLHVKQGDLYLNFKPGTAFNYSGEGFLYLGKVVAHLLNCSLQNMEPLFEREVAIPLHMPHSSYTANPYILKHKVRGHQDGHLDPTNGLNWPIIPSISIDSNTFNPAASLHTNALDYAAFLMP
;
A
#
# COMPACT_ATOMS: atom_id res chain seq x y z
N MET A 1 -73.01 11.45 17.33
CA MET A 1 -71.95 11.60 16.30
C MET A 1 -70.54 11.79 16.85
N LYS A 2 -70.29 12.59 17.92
CA LYS A 2 -68.93 12.81 18.46
C LYS A 2 -68.23 11.56 19.02
N ASN A 3 -68.96 10.63 19.65
CA ASN A 3 -68.35 9.45 20.29
C ASN A 3 -67.90 8.35 19.29
N HIS A 4 -68.42 8.34 18.07
CA HIS A 4 -68.06 7.32 17.09
C HIS A 4 -66.74 7.63 16.35
N ILE A 5 -66.39 8.91 16.23
CA ILE A 5 -65.18 9.39 15.57
C ILE A 5 -63.95 9.20 16.48
N GLN A 6 -64.08 9.41 17.79
CA GLN A 6 -63.00 9.14 18.76
C GLN A 6 -62.63 7.65 18.84
N TYR A 7 -63.61 6.76 18.77
CA TYR A 7 -63.37 5.31 18.79
C TYR A 7 -62.62 4.83 17.54
N LEU A 8 -62.96 5.37 16.37
CA LEU A 8 -62.25 5.07 15.12
C LEU A 8 -60.82 5.61 15.16
N TYR A 9 -60.60 6.84 15.63
CA TYR A 9 -59.25 7.40 15.74
C TYR A 9 -58.34 6.55 16.64
N HIS A 10 -58.82 6.11 17.81
CA HIS A 10 -58.01 5.29 18.71
C HIS A 10 -57.64 3.94 18.10
N LYS A 11 -58.59 3.29 17.40
CA LYS A 11 -58.38 2.00 16.74
C LYS A 11 -57.41 2.07 15.55
N TYR A 12 -57.39 3.18 14.81
CA TYR A 12 -56.38 3.41 13.76
C TYR A 12 -55.01 3.80 14.33
N THR A 13 -54.96 4.52 15.46
CA THR A 13 -53.68 4.90 16.09
C THR A 13 -52.96 3.67 16.65
N GLU A 14 -53.67 2.73 17.28
CA GLU A 14 -53.08 1.46 17.73
C GLU A 14 -52.65 0.56 16.57
N LEU A 15 -53.41 0.54 15.46
CA LEU A 15 -53.04 -0.21 14.25
C LEU A 15 -51.78 0.36 13.57
N TYR A 16 -51.60 1.68 13.55
CA TYR A 16 -50.37 2.32 13.04
C TYR A 16 -49.15 2.10 13.94
N ILE A 17 -49.32 2.10 15.27
CA ILE A 17 -48.23 1.79 16.22
C ILE A 17 -47.82 0.31 16.11
N LEU A 18 -48.78 -0.59 15.89
CA LEU A 18 -48.49 -2.02 15.68
C LEU A 18 -47.79 -2.30 14.33
N ILE A 19 -48.14 -1.57 13.26
CA ILE A 19 -47.47 -1.65 11.96
C ILE A 19 -46.05 -1.05 12.02
N CYS A 20 -45.84 0.04 12.77
CA CYS A 20 -44.50 0.59 13.00
C CYS A 20 -43.61 -0.33 13.86
N LEU A 21 -44.18 -1.07 14.82
CA LEU A 21 -43.42 -2.03 15.64
C LEU A 21 -43.08 -3.33 14.91
N ILE A 22 -43.87 -3.75 13.92
CA ILE A 22 -43.56 -4.92 13.09
C ILE A 22 -42.55 -4.57 11.97
N SER A 23 -42.40 -3.29 11.63
CA SER A 23 -41.37 -2.79 10.70
C SER A 23 -39.96 -2.75 11.30
N PHE A 24 -39.84 -2.89 12.62
CA PHE A 24 -38.55 -3.04 13.33
C PHE A 24 -38.14 -4.52 13.52
N GLY A 25 -38.88 -5.45 12.91
CA GLY A 25 -38.56 -6.86 12.90
C GLY A 25 -37.36 -7.16 11.99
N PHE A 26 -36.21 -7.40 12.61
CA PHE A 26 -35.03 -8.01 11.99
C PHE A 26 -34.41 -7.22 10.81
N CYS A 27 -33.95 -6.00 11.09
CA CYS A 27 -32.63 -5.64 10.55
C CYS A 27 -31.59 -6.37 11.39
N GLY A 28 -31.52 -7.70 11.23
CA GLY A 28 -30.28 -8.40 11.52
C GLY A 28 -29.26 -7.74 10.62
N ILE A 29 -28.45 -6.85 11.17
CA ILE A 29 -27.16 -6.51 10.58
C ILE A 29 -26.52 -7.89 10.45
N SER A 30 -26.60 -8.48 9.25
CA SER A 30 -25.84 -9.67 8.93
C SER A 30 -24.43 -9.25 9.29
N GLU A 31 -23.88 -9.79 10.39
CA GLU A 31 -22.45 -9.70 10.64
C GLU A 31 -21.82 -10.05 9.31
N ALA A 32 -21.12 -9.11 8.68
CA ALA A 32 -20.62 -9.34 7.34
C ALA A 32 -19.76 -10.61 7.39
N GLN A 33 -20.24 -11.70 6.78
CA GLN A 33 -19.60 -13.00 6.92
C GLN A 33 -18.51 -13.12 5.87
N ILE A 34 -17.31 -13.49 6.29
CA ILE A 34 -16.23 -13.78 5.36
C ILE A 34 -16.51 -15.15 4.77
N VAL A 35 -16.58 -15.23 3.44
CA VAL A 35 -16.73 -16.48 2.70
C VAL A 35 -15.35 -16.87 2.17
N THR A 36 -14.85 -18.05 2.54
CA THR A 36 -13.61 -18.58 1.97
C THR A 36 -13.80 -18.95 0.49
N PRO A 37 -12.71 -19.13 -0.29
CA PRO A 37 -12.82 -19.66 -1.64
C PRO A 37 -13.54 -21.01 -1.74
N ALA A 38 -13.53 -21.81 -0.66
CA ALA A 38 -14.25 -23.08 -0.57
C ALA A 38 -15.72 -22.93 -0.12
N GLY A 39 -16.25 -21.71 -0.02
CA GLY A 39 -17.64 -21.45 0.38
C GLY A 39 -17.90 -21.53 1.89
N LYS A 40 -16.85 -21.70 2.72
CA LYS A 40 -17.01 -21.75 4.18
C LYS A 40 -17.25 -20.35 4.73
N LEU A 41 -18.28 -20.22 5.56
CA LEU A 41 -18.56 -18.99 6.30
C LEU A 41 -17.66 -18.90 7.54
N ILE A 42 -17.05 -17.74 7.73
CA ILE A 42 -16.27 -17.39 8.92
C ILE A 42 -16.89 -16.11 9.50
N SER A 43 -17.23 -16.16 10.79
CA SER A 43 -17.77 -14.99 11.49
C SER A 43 -16.66 -14.00 11.85
N ASN A 44 -17.05 -12.75 12.04
CA ASN A 44 -16.13 -11.70 12.46
C ASN A 44 -15.49 -12.03 13.82
N ALA A 45 -16.25 -12.58 14.76
CA ALA A 45 -15.75 -13.00 16.07
C ALA A 45 -14.66 -14.09 15.98
N MET A 46 -14.77 -15.03 15.03
CA MET A 46 -13.74 -16.04 14.81
C MET A 46 -12.43 -15.42 14.29
N ILE A 47 -12.53 -14.46 13.36
CA ILE A 47 -11.36 -13.73 12.88
C ILE A 47 -10.78 -12.85 13.98
N ASP A 48 -11.60 -12.11 14.72
CA ASP A 48 -11.16 -11.27 15.84
C ASP A 48 -10.37 -12.11 16.87
N THR A 49 -10.87 -13.29 17.23
CA THR A 49 -10.18 -14.24 18.13
C THR A 49 -8.86 -14.74 17.54
N PHE A 50 -8.85 -15.07 16.24
CA PHE A 50 -7.64 -15.51 15.55
C PHE A 50 -6.57 -14.41 15.50
N LEU A 51 -6.96 -13.19 15.12
CA LEU A 51 -6.05 -12.05 15.02
C LEU A 51 -5.48 -11.67 16.38
N GLN A 52 -6.29 -11.66 17.44
CA GLN A 52 -5.80 -11.42 18.80
C GLN A 52 -4.74 -12.45 19.19
N LYS A 53 -5.00 -13.74 18.94
CA LYS A 53 -4.02 -14.81 19.20
C LYS A 53 -2.73 -14.62 18.40
N GLN A 54 -2.81 -14.17 17.15
CA GLN A 54 -1.61 -13.89 16.34
C GLN A 54 -0.82 -12.72 16.90
N ILE A 55 -1.49 -11.61 17.25
CA ILE A 55 -0.87 -10.44 17.89
C ILE A 55 -0.10 -10.85 19.14
N ASP A 56 -0.73 -11.64 20.02
CA ASP A 56 -0.11 -12.08 21.28
C ASP A 56 1.08 -13.03 21.02
N SER A 57 0.92 -13.99 20.11
CA SER A 57 1.95 -15.01 19.83
C SER A 57 3.18 -14.48 19.10
N LEU A 58 2.98 -13.52 18.20
CA LEU A 58 4.02 -12.89 17.40
C LEU A 58 4.56 -11.61 18.05
N GLN A 59 4.00 -11.23 19.21
CA GLN A 59 4.32 -10.00 19.92
C GLN A 59 4.22 -8.76 19.02
N LEU A 60 3.22 -8.74 18.13
CA LEU A 60 3.00 -7.63 17.22
C LEU A 60 2.46 -6.44 18.02
N PRO A 61 3.11 -5.28 17.99
CA PRO A 61 2.61 -4.09 18.68
C PRO A 61 1.23 -3.67 18.21
N GLY A 62 0.96 -3.80 16.91
CA GLY A 62 -0.38 -3.72 16.38
C GLY A 62 -0.48 -4.07 14.90
N LEU A 63 -1.71 -4.09 14.40
CA LEU A 63 -2.10 -4.57 13.08
C LEU A 63 -3.30 -3.77 12.57
N SER A 64 -3.32 -3.48 11.27
CA SER A 64 -4.54 -3.11 10.53
C SER A 64 -4.72 -4.10 9.38
N ILE A 65 -5.95 -4.61 9.22
CA ILE A 65 -6.26 -5.63 8.21
C ILE A 65 -7.66 -5.43 7.63
N ALA A 66 -7.79 -5.63 6.32
CA ALA A 66 -9.05 -5.64 5.60
C ALA A 66 -9.19 -6.93 4.78
N PHE A 67 -10.38 -7.53 4.76
CA PHE A 67 -10.72 -8.63 3.86
C PHE A 67 -11.65 -8.14 2.76
N ILE A 68 -11.31 -8.51 1.53
CA ILE A 68 -12.07 -8.18 0.33
C ILE A 68 -12.77 -9.44 -0.18
N SER A 69 -14.05 -9.34 -0.50
CA SER A 69 -14.80 -10.38 -1.19
C SER A 69 -15.76 -9.74 -2.20
N LYS A 70 -15.74 -10.24 -3.44
CA LYS A 70 -16.59 -9.76 -4.55
C LYS A 70 -16.55 -8.24 -4.72
N GLY A 71 -15.35 -7.65 -4.71
CA GLY A 71 -15.12 -6.22 -4.90
C GLY A 71 -15.60 -5.34 -3.74
N LYS A 72 -15.78 -5.90 -2.54
CA LYS A 72 -16.19 -5.17 -1.35
C LYS A 72 -15.35 -5.55 -0.15
N ILE A 73 -15.06 -4.58 0.71
CA ILE A 73 -14.50 -4.85 2.03
C ILE A 73 -15.62 -5.48 2.88
N VAL A 74 -15.43 -6.74 3.26
CA VAL A 74 -16.39 -7.49 4.10
C VAL A 74 -15.99 -7.51 5.57
N TYR A 75 -14.76 -7.09 5.88
CA TYR A 75 -14.26 -6.99 7.24
C TYR A 75 -13.08 -6.03 7.30
N HIS A 76 -13.00 -5.25 8.37
CA HIS A 76 -11.86 -4.42 8.71
C HIS A 76 -11.64 -4.42 10.22
N ARG A 77 -10.37 -4.50 10.65
CA ARG A 77 -9.95 -4.27 12.04
C ARG A 77 -8.61 -3.56 12.14
N ALA A 78 -8.53 -2.73 13.16
CA ALA A 78 -7.30 -2.23 13.74
C ALA A 78 -7.17 -2.75 15.18
N LEU A 79 -6.02 -3.30 15.53
CA LEU A 79 -5.75 -3.92 16.82
C LEU A 79 -4.36 -3.52 17.32
N GLY A 80 -4.19 -3.48 18.64
CA GLY A 80 -2.92 -3.13 19.28
C GLY A 80 -2.68 -1.62 19.37
N VAL A 81 -1.42 -1.23 19.39
CA VAL A 81 -0.96 0.14 19.67
C VAL A 81 0.00 0.66 18.60
N THR A 82 -0.03 1.96 18.34
CA THR A 82 0.89 2.64 17.40
C THR A 82 2.31 2.72 17.96
N ASP A 83 2.45 2.63 19.29
CA ASP A 83 3.71 2.73 20.02
C ASP A 83 3.57 2.02 21.38
N ILE A 84 4.44 1.03 21.64
CA ILE A 84 4.47 0.26 22.88
C ILE A 84 4.75 1.08 24.15
N LYS A 85 5.32 2.29 24.04
CA LYS A 85 5.56 3.20 25.17
C LYS A 85 4.34 4.06 25.47
N THR A 86 3.78 4.72 24.45
CA THR A 86 2.63 5.61 24.66
C THR A 86 1.32 4.86 24.81
N LYS A 87 1.27 3.60 24.34
CA LYS A 87 0.08 2.74 24.32
C LYS A 87 -1.10 3.35 23.57
N LYS A 88 -0.87 4.33 22.69
CA LYS A 88 -1.91 4.89 21.82
C LYS A 88 -2.46 3.77 20.94
N PRO A 89 -3.79 3.52 20.91
CA PRO A 89 -4.36 2.45 20.10
C PRO A 89 -4.18 2.73 18.60
N ILE A 90 -4.02 1.65 17.82
CA ILE A 90 -4.18 1.73 16.36
C ILE A 90 -5.67 1.92 16.05
N ASP A 91 -5.95 2.76 15.08
CA ASP A 91 -7.28 3.05 14.55
C ASP A 91 -7.30 3.01 13.01
N GLU A 92 -8.45 3.27 12.41
CA GLU A 92 -8.62 3.24 10.94
C GLU A 92 -7.81 4.32 10.22
N GLN A 93 -7.36 5.35 10.93
CA GLN A 93 -6.55 6.44 10.38
C GLN A 93 -5.05 6.12 10.49
N SER A 94 -4.67 5.05 11.19
CA SER A 94 -3.28 4.73 11.44
C SER A 94 -2.56 4.35 10.14
N ILE A 95 -1.46 5.04 9.86
CA ILE A 95 -0.69 4.91 8.63
C ILE A 95 0.54 4.03 8.85
N PHE A 96 0.78 3.13 7.92
CA PHE A 96 1.91 2.22 7.92
C PHE A 96 2.80 2.48 6.69
N GLU A 97 4.08 2.19 6.84
CA GLU A 97 4.99 2.10 5.70
C GLU A 97 4.70 0.81 4.93
N ALA A 98 4.32 0.94 3.66
CA ALA A 98 3.95 -0.21 2.83
C ALA A 98 5.19 -0.97 2.32
N ALA A 99 6.37 -0.38 2.43
CA ALA A 99 7.63 -0.93 1.92
C ALA A 99 7.44 -1.43 0.48
N SER A 100 7.75 -2.69 0.20
CA SER A 100 7.67 -3.26 -1.15
C SER A 100 6.26 -3.33 -1.75
N LEU A 101 5.19 -3.16 -0.95
CA LEU A 101 3.82 -2.99 -1.46
C LEU A 101 3.63 -1.68 -2.25
N SER A 102 4.64 -0.80 -2.23
CA SER A 102 4.79 0.33 -3.15
C SER A 102 4.87 -0.09 -4.62
N LYS A 103 5.53 -1.22 -4.93
CA LYS A 103 5.84 -1.61 -6.31
C LYS A 103 4.59 -1.92 -7.14
N PRO A 104 3.59 -2.67 -6.64
CA PRO A 104 2.35 -2.89 -7.39
C PRO A 104 1.61 -1.60 -7.72
N VAL A 105 1.52 -0.66 -6.77
CA VAL A 105 0.83 0.63 -6.97
C VAL A 105 1.57 1.48 -8.03
N PHE A 106 2.90 1.55 -7.96
CA PHE A 106 3.69 2.21 -8.98
C PHE A 106 3.59 1.53 -10.34
N THR A 107 3.57 0.19 -10.37
CA THR A 107 3.39 -0.61 -11.59
C THR A 107 2.07 -0.28 -12.27
N TYR A 108 0.97 -0.18 -11.50
CA TYR A 108 -0.31 0.26 -12.04
C TYR A 108 -0.21 1.64 -12.69
N TRP A 109 0.45 2.60 -12.04
CA TRP A 109 0.66 3.92 -12.64
C TRP A 109 1.46 3.87 -13.94
N VAL A 110 2.55 3.09 -13.96
CA VAL A 110 3.36 2.84 -15.16
C VAL A 110 2.49 2.28 -16.29
N MET A 111 1.62 1.32 -16.01
CA MET A 111 0.71 0.76 -17.02
C MET A 111 -0.27 1.81 -17.56
N LYS A 112 -0.78 2.73 -16.74
CA LYS A 112 -1.60 3.85 -17.24
C LYS A 112 -0.81 4.76 -18.20
N LEU A 113 0.48 4.96 -17.96
CA LEU A 113 1.34 5.74 -18.86
C LEU A 113 1.62 4.99 -20.17
N VAL A 114 1.71 3.66 -20.11
CA VAL A 114 1.78 2.79 -21.30
C VAL A 114 0.51 2.90 -22.12
N ASP A 115 -0.66 2.82 -21.49
CA ASP A 115 -1.96 2.96 -22.18
C ASP A 115 -2.11 4.33 -22.86
N ARG A 116 -1.51 5.38 -22.29
CA ARG A 116 -1.46 6.74 -22.87
C ARG A 116 -0.38 6.91 -23.94
N GLY A 117 0.44 5.90 -24.21
CA GLY A 117 1.55 5.96 -25.16
C GLY A 117 2.75 6.81 -24.71
N ILE A 118 2.79 7.21 -23.43
CA ILE A 118 3.89 8.03 -22.86
C ILE A 118 5.15 7.18 -22.65
N LEU A 119 4.97 5.91 -22.29
CA LEU A 119 6.05 4.94 -22.09
C LEU A 119 5.80 3.70 -22.96
N ASN A 120 6.81 3.21 -23.65
CA ASN A 120 6.75 1.90 -24.30
C ASN A 120 7.51 0.86 -23.45
N MET A 121 6.85 -0.26 -23.15
CA MET A 121 7.37 -1.31 -22.26
C MET A 121 8.66 -1.97 -22.75
N ASP A 122 8.90 -1.96 -24.06
CA ASP A 122 9.99 -2.68 -24.72
C ASP A 122 11.05 -1.73 -25.29
N THR A 123 10.84 -0.42 -25.17
CA THR A 123 11.89 0.56 -25.49
C THR A 123 12.91 0.56 -24.36
N PRO A 124 14.21 0.41 -24.67
CA PRO A 124 15.24 0.49 -23.64
C PRO A 124 15.23 1.82 -22.90
N LEU A 125 15.27 1.77 -21.58
CA LEU A 125 15.11 2.93 -20.69
C LEU A 125 16.16 4.01 -20.94
N TYR A 126 17.38 3.62 -21.35
CA TYR A 126 18.45 4.58 -21.65
C TYR A 126 18.10 5.54 -22.79
N LYS A 127 17.18 5.15 -23.71
CA LYS A 127 16.72 6.02 -24.79
C LYS A 127 15.84 7.16 -24.30
N TYR A 128 15.18 6.97 -23.15
CA TYR A 128 14.42 8.01 -22.48
C TYR A 128 15.31 8.82 -21.55
N LEU A 129 16.11 8.14 -20.72
CA LEU A 129 16.97 8.76 -19.74
C LEU A 129 18.24 7.92 -19.53
N PRO A 130 19.41 8.36 -20.02
CA PRO A 130 20.69 7.73 -19.72
C PRO A 130 20.94 7.68 -18.20
N TYR A 131 21.57 6.62 -17.71
CA TYR A 131 21.84 6.46 -16.29
C TYR A 131 23.34 6.48 -15.97
N SER A 132 23.81 7.63 -15.48
CA SER A 132 25.23 7.86 -15.19
C SER A 132 25.83 6.87 -14.19
N ASP A 133 25.07 6.42 -13.19
CA ASP A 133 25.56 5.55 -12.11
C ASP A 133 26.04 4.17 -12.59
N ILE A 134 25.62 3.76 -13.79
CA ILE A 134 25.96 2.47 -14.41
C ILE A 134 26.52 2.66 -15.82
N ALA A 135 26.91 3.89 -16.20
CA ALA A 135 27.33 4.21 -17.56
C ALA A 135 28.54 3.37 -18.04
N GLN A 136 29.34 2.84 -17.12
CA GLN A 136 30.48 1.96 -17.37
C GLN A 136 30.09 0.56 -17.88
N ASP A 137 28.85 0.09 -17.66
CA ASP A 137 28.41 -1.26 -18.04
C ASP A 137 27.36 -1.21 -19.15
N GLU A 138 27.81 -1.27 -20.40
CA GLU A 138 26.97 -1.19 -21.61
C GLU A 138 25.72 -2.10 -21.61
N ARG A 139 25.69 -3.18 -20.81
CA ARG A 139 24.51 -4.04 -20.67
C ARG A 139 23.28 -3.27 -20.15
N TYR A 140 23.45 -2.18 -19.39
CA TYR A 140 22.30 -1.39 -18.90
C TYR A 140 21.45 -0.81 -20.04
N LYS A 141 22.04 -0.62 -21.24
CA LYS A 141 21.34 -0.15 -22.44
C LYS A 141 20.33 -1.17 -22.99
N LEU A 142 20.28 -2.39 -22.45
CA LEU A 142 19.29 -3.41 -22.79
C LEU A 142 18.04 -3.35 -21.90
N ILE A 143 18.11 -2.66 -20.76
CA ILE A 143 17.04 -2.69 -19.75
C ILE A 143 15.80 -1.97 -20.28
N THR A 144 14.66 -2.66 -20.26
CA THR A 144 13.35 -2.10 -20.60
C THR A 144 12.47 -1.97 -19.35
N ALA A 145 11.37 -1.21 -19.45
CA ALA A 145 10.40 -1.13 -18.37
C ALA A 145 9.80 -2.51 -18.05
N ARG A 146 9.53 -3.34 -19.07
CA ARG A 146 9.10 -4.74 -18.88
C ARG A 146 10.05 -5.52 -17.99
N MET A 147 11.34 -5.44 -18.25
CA MET A 147 12.36 -6.13 -17.45
C MET A 147 12.44 -5.59 -16.03
N VAL A 148 12.23 -4.29 -15.80
CA VAL A 148 12.18 -3.75 -14.43
C VAL A 148 10.98 -4.31 -13.68
N LEU A 149 9.78 -4.21 -14.25
CA LEU A 149 8.53 -4.63 -13.61
C LEU A 149 8.48 -6.16 -13.39
N SER A 150 9.19 -6.95 -14.21
CA SER A 150 9.33 -8.40 -14.05
C SER A 150 10.57 -8.84 -13.25
N HIS A 151 11.35 -7.90 -12.68
CA HIS A 151 12.59 -8.19 -11.94
C HIS A 151 13.66 -8.95 -12.76
N GLN A 152 13.79 -8.61 -14.03
CA GLN A 152 14.78 -9.16 -14.97
C GLN A 152 15.79 -8.09 -15.45
N SER A 153 15.84 -6.93 -14.80
CA SER A 153 16.75 -5.84 -15.16
C SER A 153 18.23 -6.18 -14.98
N GLY A 154 18.56 -7.16 -14.14
CA GLY A 154 19.94 -7.48 -13.75
C GLY A 154 20.47 -6.65 -12.59
N PHE A 155 19.79 -5.58 -12.18
CA PHE A 155 20.20 -4.79 -11.02
C PHE A 155 20.07 -5.57 -9.70
N PRO A 156 20.88 -5.26 -8.67
CA PRO A 156 20.70 -5.78 -7.32
C PRO A 156 19.40 -5.25 -6.69
N ASN A 157 19.05 -5.75 -5.51
CA ASN A 157 17.96 -5.16 -4.73
C ASN A 157 18.28 -3.71 -4.37
N TRP A 158 19.38 -3.54 -3.63
CA TRP A 158 19.92 -2.23 -3.26
C TRP A 158 21.44 -2.29 -3.32
N ARG A 159 22.07 -1.29 -3.94
CA ARG A 159 23.53 -1.23 -4.14
C ARG A 159 24.37 -1.19 -2.85
N PHE A 160 23.73 -0.97 -1.71
CA PHE A 160 24.37 -0.86 -0.40
C PHE A 160 24.39 -2.17 0.39
N PHE A 161 23.69 -3.21 -0.08
CA PHE A 161 23.58 -4.49 0.64
C PHE A 161 24.78 -5.41 0.42
N THR A 162 25.57 -5.18 -0.63
CA THR A 162 26.64 -6.08 -1.05
C THR A 162 27.83 -5.31 -1.59
N ALA A 163 29.03 -5.77 -1.26
CA ALA A 163 30.25 -5.46 -2.00
C ALA A 163 30.77 -6.78 -2.60
N ASP A 164 31.31 -6.74 -3.82
CA ASP A 164 31.84 -7.91 -4.51
C ASP A 164 33.23 -7.58 -5.07
N SER A 165 34.26 -8.12 -4.44
CA SER A 165 35.66 -7.92 -4.85
C SER A 165 36.00 -8.60 -6.17
N THR A 166 35.32 -9.70 -6.53
CA THR A 166 35.56 -10.41 -7.80
C THR A 166 35.04 -9.61 -8.99
N LEU A 167 33.99 -8.81 -8.78
CA LEU A 167 33.42 -7.90 -9.76
C LEU A 167 33.97 -6.47 -9.65
N HIS A 168 34.91 -6.20 -8.74
CA HIS A 168 35.42 -4.87 -8.41
C HIS A 168 34.33 -3.86 -7.99
N VAL A 169 33.25 -4.35 -7.37
CA VAL A 169 32.11 -3.58 -6.89
C VAL A 169 32.32 -3.23 -5.42
N LYS A 170 32.44 -1.94 -5.12
CA LYS A 170 32.44 -1.44 -3.73
C LYS A 170 31.01 -1.25 -3.24
N GLN A 171 30.84 -1.22 -1.91
CA GLN A 171 29.55 -0.90 -1.33
C GLN A 171 29.07 0.47 -1.81
N GLY A 172 27.87 0.54 -2.37
CA GLY A 172 27.32 1.77 -2.95
C GLY A 172 27.51 1.90 -4.46
N ASP A 173 28.33 1.05 -5.09
CA ASP A 173 28.45 1.01 -6.54
C ASP A 173 27.24 0.32 -7.17
N LEU A 174 26.69 0.91 -8.23
CA LEU A 174 25.65 0.23 -9.02
C LEU A 174 26.31 -0.72 -10.02
N TYR A 175 25.76 -1.93 -10.13
CA TYR A 175 26.26 -2.99 -11.01
C TYR A 175 25.11 -3.87 -11.52
N LEU A 176 25.41 -4.74 -12.50
CA LEU A 176 24.47 -5.75 -12.99
C LEU A 176 24.96 -7.16 -12.67
N ASN A 177 24.13 -7.93 -11.96
CA ASN A 177 24.35 -9.33 -11.61
C ASN A 177 24.40 -10.24 -12.85
N PHE A 178 23.62 -9.90 -13.88
CA PHE A 178 23.50 -10.68 -15.11
C PHE A 178 23.06 -9.80 -16.27
N LYS A 179 23.10 -10.35 -17.48
CA LYS A 179 22.61 -9.67 -18.69
C LYS A 179 21.08 -9.46 -18.59
N PRO A 180 20.56 -8.22 -18.75
CA PRO A 180 19.13 -7.96 -18.64
C PRO A 180 18.29 -8.92 -19.50
N GLY A 181 17.19 -9.42 -18.93
CA GLY A 181 16.27 -10.37 -19.56
C GLY A 181 16.67 -11.85 -19.47
N THR A 182 17.84 -12.19 -18.92
CA THR A 182 18.33 -13.60 -18.90
C THR A 182 18.09 -14.35 -17.59
N ALA A 183 17.78 -13.65 -16.50
CA ALA A 183 17.49 -14.25 -15.20
C ALA A 183 16.56 -13.34 -14.38
N PHE A 184 16.12 -13.84 -13.22
CA PHE A 184 15.33 -13.10 -12.24
C PHE A 184 16.19 -12.68 -11.05
N ASN A 185 16.08 -11.43 -10.61
CA ASN A 185 16.55 -10.97 -9.32
C ASN A 185 15.71 -9.79 -8.83
N TYR A 186 15.18 -9.92 -7.61
CA TYR A 186 14.36 -8.89 -7.00
C TYR A 186 15.15 -7.58 -6.86
N SER A 187 14.62 -6.49 -7.41
CA SER A 187 15.36 -5.24 -7.59
C SER A 187 14.57 -3.99 -7.20
N GLY A 188 15.00 -3.31 -6.12
CA GLY A 188 14.59 -1.95 -5.80
C GLY A 188 15.26 -0.91 -6.70
N GLU A 189 16.55 -1.10 -7.01
CA GLU A 189 17.32 -0.24 -7.94
C GLU A 189 16.68 -0.14 -9.33
N GLY A 190 16.17 -1.26 -9.86
CA GLY A 190 15.44 -1.27 -11.12
C GLY A 190 14.22 -0.37 -11.07
N PHE A 191 13.42 -0.48 -10.00
CA PHE A 191 12.25 0.38 -9.80
C PHE A 191 12.66 1.84 -9.64
N LEU A 192 13.75 2.15 -8.93
CA LEU A 192 14.25 3.52 -8.78
C LEU A 192 14.67 4.12 -10.14
N TYR A 193 15.36 3.35 -10.99
CA TYR A 193 15.70 3.81 -12.33
C TYR A 193 14.44 4.06 -13.18
N LEU A 194 13.47 3.14 -13.16
CA LEU A 194 12.20 3.34 -13.86
C LEU A 194 11.43 4.55 -13.32
N GLY A 195 11.44 4.78 -12.00
CA GLY A 195 10.88 5.99 -11.39
C GLY A 195 11.49 7.28 -11.92
N LYS A 196 12.82 7.31 -12.05
CA LYS A 196 13.53 8.46 -12.66
C LYS A 196 13.13 8.66 -14.12
N VAL A 197 13.00 7.58 -14.89
CA VAL A 197 12.54 7.65 -16.29
C VAL A 197 11.10 8.18 -16.37
N VAL A 198 10.19 7.68 -15.53
CA VAL A 198 8.81 8.15 -15.50
C VAL A 198 8.74 9.63 -15.10
N ALA A 199 9.48 10.04 -14.06
CA ALA A 199 9.55 11.44 -13.66
C ALA A 199 10.04 12.33 -14.82
N HIS A 200 11.10 11.91 -15.53
CA HIS A 200 11.59 12.60 -16.72
C HIS A 200 10.52 12.73 -17.81
N LEU A 201 9.81 11.64 -18.14
CA LEU A 201 8.74 11.65 -19.14
C LEU A 201 7.54 12.53 -18.76
N LEU A 202 7.29 12.71 -17.46
CA LEU A 202 6.27 13.61 -16.93
C LEU A 202 6.75 15.05 -16.71
N ASN A 203 7.99 15.36 -17.11
CA ASN A 203 8.65 16.65 -16.90
C ASN A 203 8.69 17.07 -15.43
N CYS A 204 8.96 16.12 -14.54
CA CYS A 204 9.07 16.33 -13.10
C CYS A 204 10.33 15.62 -12.56
N SER A 205 10.52 15.64 -11.24
CA SER A 205 11.54 14.88 -10.52
C SER A 205 10.88 14.02 -9.44
N LEU A 206 11.64 13.11 -8.83
CA LEU A 206 11.13 12.32 -7.70
C LEU A 206 10.69 13.20 -6.51
N GLN A 207 11.20 14.43 -6.38
CA GLN A 207 10.84 15.34 -5.28
C GLN A 207 9.47 16.00 -5.45
N ASN A 208 8.93 16.04 -6.67
CA ASN A 208 7.64 16.70 -6.95
C ASN A 208 6.69 15.80 -7.76
N MET A 209 6.93 14.49 -7.74
CA MET A 209 6.12 13.48 -8.42
C MET A 209 4.82 13.15 -7.67
N GLU A 210 4.77 13.36 -6.35
CA GLU A 210 3.62 13.01 -5.50
C GLU A 210 2.28 13.61 -6.00
N PRO A 211 2.18 14.92 -6.32
CA PRO A 211 0.89 15.48 -6.73
C PRO A 211 0.37 14.88 -8.05
N LEU A 212 1.27 14.38 -8.91
CA LEU A 212 0.88 13.66 -10.14
C LEU A 212 0.34 12.27 -9.80
N PHE A 213 0.99 11.55 -8.89
CA PHE A 213 0.51 10.26 -8.38
C PHE A 213 -0.87 10.41 -7.73
N GLU A 214 -1.04 11.39 -6.84
CA GLU A 214 -2.32 11.65 -6.16
C GLU A 214 -3.44 11.86 -7.17
N ARG A 215 -3.22 12.75 -8.14
CA ARG A 215 -4.20 13.07 -9.19
C ARG A 215 -4.51 11.90 -10.10
N GLU A 216 -3.49 11.15 -10.51
CA GLU A 216 -3.64 10.13 -11.55
C GLU A 216 -3.99 8.74 -11.02
N VAL A 217 -3.72 8.47 -9.74
CA VAL A 217 -3.88 7.14 -9.13
C VAL A 217 -4.65 7.22 -7.81
N ALA A 218 -4.14 7.93 -6.80
CA ALA A 218 -4.68 7.83 -5.44
C ALA A 218 -6.13 8.32 -5.36
N ILE A 219 -6.43 9.52 -5.90
CA ILE A 219 -7.78 10.09 -5.90
C ILE A 219 -8.75 9.22 -6.74
N PRO A 220 -8.43 8.84 -7.99
CA PRO A 220 -9.30 7.98 -8.80
C PRO A 220 -9.59 6.60 -8.19
N LEU A 221 -8.65 6.05 -7.40
CA LEU A 221 -8.81 4.75 -6.75
C LEU A 221 -9.30 4.85 -5.30
N HIS A 222 -9.74 6.03 -4.85
CA HIS A 222 -10.23 6.25 -3.49
C HIS A 222 -9.21 5.86 -2.40
N MET A 223 -7.95 6.28 -2.59
CA MET A 223 -6.83 6.13 -1.67
C MET A 223 -6.39 7.49 -1.08
N PRO A 224 -7.28 8.25 -0.39
CA PRO A 224 -7.02 9.63 0.00
C PRO A 224 -5.92 9.81 1.07
N HIS A 225 -5.49 8.73 1.71
CA HIS A 225 -4.47 8.69 2.76
C HIS A 225 -3.23 7.89 2.33
N SER A 226 -3.12 7.54 1.05
CA SER A 226 -1.92 6.92 0.48
C SER A 226 -1.01 7.97 -0.14
N SER A 227 0.27 7.98 0.24
CA SER A 227 1.28 8.92 -0.28
C SER A 227 2.67 8.28 -0.31
N TYR A 228 3.45 8.49 -1.36
CA TYR A 228 4.85 8.06 -1.43
C TYR A 228 5.81 8.97 -0.66
N THR A 229 5.35 10.15 -0.25
CA THR A 229 6.15 11.13 0.46
C THR A 229 5.52 11.49 1.79
N ALA A 230 6.33 11.98 2.72
CA ALA A 230 5.83 12.50 3.98
C ALA A 230 4.97 13.76 3.76
N ASN A 231 3.86 13.86 4.48
CA ASN A 231 3.01 15.05 4.51
C ASN A 231 2.41 15.21 5.93
N PRO A 232 1.75 16.35 6.25
CA PRO A 232 1.22 16.58 7.59
C PRO A 232 0.24 15.51 8.10
N TYR A 233 -0.55 14.89 7.22
CA TYR A 233 -1.45 13.79 7.60
C TYR A 233 -0.65 12.54 7.93
N ILE A 234 0.24 12.10 7.02
CA ILE A 234 1.09 10.92 7.23
C ILE A 234 1.86 11.06 8.54
N LEU A 235 2.57 12.18 8.76
CA LEU A 235 3.38 12.39 9.97
C LEU A 235 2.57 12.39 11.27
N LYS A 236 1.30 12.82 11.22
CA LYS A 236 0.40 12.82 12.39
C LYS A 236 -0.15 11.44 12.71
N HIS A 237 -0.38 10.62 11.69
CA HIS A 237 -1.11 9.36 11.78
C HIS A 237 -0.23 8.12 11.66
N LYS A 238 1.04 8.28 11.31
CA LYS A 238 2.01 7.19 11.15
C LYS A 238 2.26 6.45 12.46
N VAL A 239 2.25 5.12 12.38
CA VAL A 239 2.66 4.24 13.48
C VAL A 239 4.18 4.18 13.60
N ARG A 240 4.71 3.92 14.80
CA ARG A 240 6.16 3.75 14.98
C ARG A 240 6.57 2.32 14.61
N GLY A 241 7.75 2.19 14.01
CA GLY A 241 8.36 0.89 13.75
C GLY A 241 8.80 0.19 15.04
N HIS A 242 8.67 -1.13 15.05
CA HIS A 242 9.13 -2.00 16.12
C HIS A 242 9.88 -3.19 15.53
N GLN A 243 10.88 -3.66 16.27
CA GLN A 243 11.66 -4.84 15.93
C GLN A 243 11.79 -5.72 17.18
N ASP A 244 11.47 -7.00 17.03
CA ASP A 244 11.57 -8.01 18.10
C ASP A 244 10.90 -7.58 19.42
N GLY A 245 9.70 -7.00 19.34
CA GLY A 245 8.92 -6.55 20.51
C GLY A 245 9.41 -5.24 21.15
N HIS A 246 10.47 -4.63 20.62
CA HIS A 246 11.01 -3.35 21.09
C HIS A 246 10.75 -2.24 20.07
N LEU A 247 10.78 -0.98 20.52
CA LEU A 247 10.85 0.14 19.57
C LEU A 247 12.10 -0.05 18.72
N ASP A 248 11.92 0.06 17.41
CA ASP A 248 13.06 0.12 16.49
C ASP A 248 13.96 1.28 16.98
N PRO A 249 15.25 1.04 17.26
CA PRO A 249 16.17 2.08 17.74
C PRO A 249 16.32 3.22 16.72
N THR A 250 15.98 2.99 15.46
CA THR A 250 15.90 3.99 14.40
C THR A 250 14.55 4.68 14.31
N ASN A 251 13.59 4.28 15.16
CA ASN A 251 12.25 4.86 15.26
C ASN A 251 11.37 4.63 14.03
N GLY A 252 11.67 3.61 13.21
CA GLY A 252 11.15 3.44 11.86
C GLY A 252 11.79 4.38 10.83
N LEU A 253 12.65 5.33 11.25
CA LEU A 253 13.23 6.33 10.35
C LEU A 253 14.37 5.77 9.48
N ASN A 254 15.00 4.62 9.83
CA ASN A 254 16.13 4.06 9.06
C ASN A 254 15.97 2.57 8.66
N TRP A 255 14.75 2.06 8.49
CA TRP A 255 14.57 0.74 7.87
C TRP A 255 14.47 0.85 6.33
N PRO A 256 15.37 0.28 5.51
CA PRO A 256 16.76 -0.04 5.75
C PRO A 256 17.70 1.08 5.21
N ILE A 257 18.59 1.60 6.06
CA ILE A 257 20.01 1.90 5.81
C ILE A 257 20.37 2.50 4.42
N ILE A 258 19.59 3.47 3.93
CA ILE A 258 19.93 4.17 2.69
C ILE A 258 19.61 5.66 2.88
N PRO A 259 20.61 6.55 2.93
CA PRO A 259 20.39 7.99 3.06
C PRO A 259 19.49 8.59 1.97
N SER A 260 19.43 7.96 0.78
CA SER A 260 18.54 8.33 -0.33
C SER A 260 17.15 7.68 -0.31
N ILE A 261 16.84 6.87 0.72
CA ILE A 261 15.55 6.23 0.97
C ILE A 261 15.20 6.43 2.45
N SER A 262 15.29 7.67 2.95
CA SER A 262 14.60 7.95 4.22
C SER A 262 13.10 7.83 3.93
N ILE A 263 12.42 6.92 4.61
CA ILE A 263 11.02 6.62 4.32
C ILE A 263 10.15 7.85 4.55
N ASP A 264 10.50 8.71 5.51
CA ASP A 264 9.90 10.03 5.71
C ASP A 264 10.53 11.16 4.85
N SER A 265 11.17 10.81 3.73
CA SER A 265 11.64 11.83 2.78
C SER A 265 10.46 12.48 2.05
N ASN A 266 10.70 13.70 1.60
CA ASN A 266 9.89 14.33 0.55
C ASN A 266 10.31 13.84 -0.85
N THR A 267 10.90 12.64 -0.96
CA THR A 267 11.35 12.07 -2.23
C THR A 267 10.57 10.80 -2.53
N PHE A 268 9.87 10.80 -3.65
CA PHE A 268 9.13 9.65 -4.14
C PHE A 268 10.08 8.48 -4.43
N ASN A 269 9.90 7.35 -3.75
CA ASN A 269 10.59 6.12 -4.05
C ASN A 269 9.60 5.03 -4.51
N PRO A 270 9.59 4.70 -5.82
CA PRO A 270 8.62 3.76 -6.40
C PRO A 270 8.71 2.35 -5.81
N ALA A 271 9.85 2.00 -5.19
CA ALA A 271 10.11 0.68 -4.69
C ALA A 271 9.66 0.48 -3.24
N ALA A 272 9.55 1.54 -2.43
CA ALA A 272 9.51 1.39 -0.98
C ALA A 272 8.78 2.47 -0.16
N SER A 273 8.57 3.70 -0.66
CA SER A 273 8.16 4.81 0.22
C SER A 273 6.65 5.06 0.31
N LEU A 274 5.79 4.21 -0.27
CA LEU A 274 4.36 4.33 -0.09
C LEU A 274 4.00 4.18 1.39
N HIS A 275 3.31 5.18 1.92
CA HIS A 275 2.59 5.14 3.18
C HIS A 275 1.12 4.92 2.88
N THR A 276 0.46 4.06 3.64
CA THR A 276 -0.95 3.73 3.43
C THR A 276 -1.57 3.14 4.69
N ASN A 277 -2.90 3.04 4.72
CA ASN A 277 -3.63 2.18 5.64
C ASN A 277 -4.23 0.96 4.87
N ALA A 278 -4.84 0.03 5.59
CA ALA A 278 -5.43 -1.18 5.00
C ALA A 278 -6.67 -0.90 4.13
N LEU A 279 -7.44 0.15 4.42
CA LEU A 279 -8.65 0.51 3.67
C LEU A 279 -8.31 1.10 2.30
N ASP A 280 -7.38 2.06 2.26
CA ASP A 280 -6.86 2.66 1.04
C ASP A 280 -6.19 1.60 0.16
N TYR A 281 -5.34 0.74 0.74
CA TYR A 281 -4.72 -0.33 -0.03
C TYR A 281 -5.74 -1.37 -0.49
N ALA A 282 -6.81 -1.62 0.27
CA ALA A 282 -7.91 -2.46 -0.18
C ALA A 282 -8.65 -1.83 -1.38
N ALA A 283 -8.84 -0.51 -1.40
CA ALA A 283 -9.42 0.20 -2.54
C ALA A 283 -8.60 0.00 -3.81
N PHE A 284 -7.26 0.04 -3.71
CA PHE A 284 -6.36 -0.30 -4.83
C PHE A 284 -6.56 -1.73 -5.37
N LEU A 285 -6.94 -2.68 -4.52
CA LEU A 285 -7.15 -4.09 -4.90
C LEU A 285 -8.56 -4.38 -5.44
N MET A 286 -9.46 -3.40 -5.45
CA MET A 286 -10.85 -3.52 -5.93
C MET A 286 -11.18 -2.66 -7.17
N PRO A 287 -10.27 -2.45 -8.13
CA PRO A 287 -10.53 -1.55 -9.25
C PRO A 287 -11.67 -2.01 -10.16
#